data_AF-A0A060C6E2-F1
#
_entry.id   AF-A0A060C6E2-F1
#
_cell.length_a   1.000
_cell.length_b   1.000
_cell.length_c   1.000
_cell.angle_alpha   90.00
_cell.angle_beta   90.00
_cell.angle_gamma   90.00
#
_symmetry.space_group_name_H-M   'P 1'
#
loop_
_entity.id
_entity.type
_entity.pdbx_description
1 polymer ?
#
loop_
_entity_poly.entity_id
_entity_poly.type
_entity_poly.pdbx_seq_one_letter_code
_entity_poly.pdbx_strand_id
1 'polypeptide(L)' 'MFPADIAILIPTFCPKSSLLSYVDELKALGFIKIIIIDDGSGNDFSPLFTDLELKKCTVVRYKTNYGKGTCS' A
#
# COMPACT_ATOMS: atom_id res chain seq x y z
N MET A 1 3.89 4.01 -22.02
CA MET A 1 4.04 4.87 -20.82
C MET A 1 2.66 5.32 -20.43
N PHE A 2 2.27 5.16 -19.16
CA PHE A 2 0.95 5.58 -18.70
C PHE A 2 0.88 7.11 -18.58
N PRO A 3 -0.28 7.72 -18.85
CA PRO A 3 -0.52 9.12 -18.55
C PRO A 3 -0.21 9.45 -17.08
N ALA A 4 0.42 10.60 -16.82
CA ALA A 4 0.89 10.99 -15.48
C ALA A 4 -0.26 11.28 -14.49
N ASP A 5 -1.48 11.39 -14.99
CA ASP A 5 -2.73 11.61 -14.26
C ASP A 5 -3.39 10.30 -13.78
N ILE A 6 -2.89 9.13 -14.19
CA ILE A 6 -3.37 7.84 -13.67
C ILE A 6 -2.72 7.52 -12.33
N ALA A 7 -3.55 7.23 -11.32
CA ALA A 7 -3.13 6.72 -10.03
C ALA A 7 -3.69 5.31 -9.79
N ILE A 8 -2.86 4.43 -9.23
CA ILE A 8 -3.31 3.14 -8.69
C ILE A 8 -3.59 3.33 -7.21
N LEU A 9 -4.79 2.98 -6.77
CA LEU A 9 -5.19 2.95 -5.37
C LEU A 9 -5.27 1.50 -4.88
N ILE A 10 -4.51 1.17 -3.83
CA ILE A 10 -4.46 -0.18 -3.25
C ILE A 10 -4.92 -0.10 -1.78
N PRO A 11 -6.22 -0.34 -1.50
CA PRO A 11 -6.69 -0.53 -0.14
C PRO A 11 -6.09 -1.81 0.45
N THR A 12 -5.56 -1.69 1.65
CA THR A 12 -4.72 -2.70 2.27
C THR A 12 -5.10 -2.86 3.75
N PHE A 13 -5.38 -4.10 4.15
CA PHE A 13 -5.60 -4.49 5.53
C PHE A 13 -4.83 -5.79 5.79
N CYS A 14 -3.88 -5.76 6.72
CA CYS A 14 -3.00 -6.89 7.09
C CYS A 14 -2.30 -7.54 5.90
N PRO A 15 -1.47 -6.77 5.17
CA PRO A 15 -0.85 -7.22 3.94
C PRO A 15 0.14 -8.36 4.17
N LYS A 16 0.22 -9.23 3.17
CA LYS A 16 1.36 -10.14 3.02
C LYS A 16 2.55 -9.37 2.45
N SER A 17 3.76 -9.87 2.73
CA SER A 17 5.01 -9.33 2.18
C SER A 17 5.06 -9.29 0.65
N SER A 18 4.26 -10.13 -0.03
CA SER A 18 4.10 -10.12 -1.49
C SER A 18 3.61 -8.78 -2.07
N LEU A 19 2.99 -7.91 -1.23
CA LEU A 19 2.61 -6.56 -1.67
C LEU A 19 3.81 -5.74 -2.15
N LEU A 20 4.99 -5.94 -1.55
CA LEU A 20 6.22 -5.25 -1.97
C LEU A 20 6.61 -5.62 -3.40
N SER A 21 6.60 -6.92 -3.72
CA SER A 21 6.89 -7.43 -5.06
C SER A 21 5.85 -6.97 -6.08
N TYR A 22 4.57 -6.97 -5.70
CA TYR A 22 3.50 -6.49 -6.56
C TYR A 22 3.68 -5.02 -6.95
N VAL A 23 4.09 -4.17 -5.99
CA VAL A 23 4.40 -2.77 -6.26
C VAL A 23 5.59 -2.60 -7.20
N ASP A 24 6.61 -3.44 -7.09
CA ASP A 24 7.76 -3.42 -8.00
C ASP A 24 7.34 -3.77 -9.44
N GLU A 25 6.48 -4.77 -9.61
CA GLU A 25 5.92 -5.17 -10.91
C GLU A 25 5.11 -4.02 -11.53
N LEU A 26 4.25 -3.36 -10.76
CA LEU A 26 3.49 -2.19 -11.24
C LEU A 26 4.41 -1.05 -11.69
N LYS A 27 5.46 -0.77 -10.92
CA LYS A 27 6.45 0.25 -11.30
C LYS A 27 7.21 -0.14 -12.57
N ALA A 28 7.54 -1.41 -12.74
CA ALA A 28 8.20 -1.92 -13.95
C ALA A 28 7.31 -1.79 -15.20
N LEU A 29 5.98 -1.87 -15.06
CA LEU A 29 5.03 -1.59 -16.13
C LEU A 29 4.93 -0.08 -16.47
N GLY A 30 5.49 0.79 -15.64
CA GLY A 30 5.53 2.23 -15.84
C GLY A 30 4.49 3.02 -15.03
N PHE A 31 3.85 2.41 -14.03
CA PHE A 31 2.98 3.14 -13.11
C PHE A 31 3.80 3.93 -12.10
N ILE A 32 3.66 5.25 -12.15
CA ILE A 32 4.46 6.17 -11.33
C ILE A 32 3.76 6.62 -10.05
N LYS A 33 2.42 6.62 -10.03
CA LYS A 33 1.60 7.12 -8.92
C LYS A 33 0.83 5.96 -8.29
N ILE A 34 1.41 5.39 -7.24
CA ILE A 34 0.81 4.31 -6.46
C ILE A 34 0.51 4.83 -5.06
N ILE A 35 -0.76 4.72 -4.67
CA ILE A 35 -1.29 5.15 -3.38
C ILE A 35 -1.75 3.90 -2.62
N ILE A 36 -1.11 3.62 -1.50
CA ILE A 36 -1.47 2.54 -0.59
C ILE A 36 -2.33 3.14 0.51
N ILE A 37 -3.50 2.57 0.74
CA ILE A 37 -4.32 2.91 1.91
C ILE A 37 -4.13 1.80 2.95
N ASP A 38 -3.45 2.10 4.06
CA ASP A 38 -3.50 1.27 5.25
C ASP A 38 -4.82 1.54 5.98
N ASP A 39 -5.76 0.61 5.81
CA ASP A 39 -7.09 0.64 6.42
C ASP A 39 -7.02 0.07 7.86
N GLY A 40 -6.06 0.50 8.67
CA GLY A 40 -5.98 0.12 10.09
C GLY A 40 -5.40 -1.27 10.37
N SER A 41 -4.35 -1.70 9.66
CA SER A 41 -3.70 -3.01 9.85
C SER A 41 -3.02 -3.17 11.21
N GLY A 42 -2.71 -2.06 11.90
CA GLY A 42 -2.04 -2.05 13.20
C GLY A 42 -0.51 -1.92 13.11
N ASN A 43 0.13 -1.75 14.28
CA ASN A 43 1.55 -1.38 14.35
C ASN A 43 2.50 -2.46 13.84
N ASP A 44 2.12 -3.73 13.91
CA ASP A 44 2.94 -4.87 13.47
C ASP A 44 3.26 -4.83 11.98
N PHE A 45 2.42 -4.16 11.18
CA PHE A 45 2.61 -3.98 9.74
C PHE A 45 3.35 -2.68 9.39
N SER A 46 3.71 -1.86 10.37
CA SER A 46 4.44 -0.60 10.14
C SER A 46 5.72 -0.78 9.32
N PRO A 47 6.56 -1.82 9.53
CA PRO A 47 7.75 -2.03 8.71
C PRO A 47 7.42 -2.20 7.23
N LEU A 48 6.40 -2.99 6.90
CA LEU A 48 5.97 -3.22 5.53
C LEU A 48 5.47 -1.92 4.87
N PHE A 49 4.70 -1.09 5.59
CA PHE A 49 4.26 0.20 5.08
C PHE A 49 5.41 1.20 4.92
N THR A 50 6.41 1.19 5.81
CA THR A 50 7.64 1.99 5.64
C THR A 50 8.41 1.55 4.38
N ASP A 51 8.52 0.25 4.12
CA ASP A 51 9.16 -0.25 2.89
C ASP A 51 8.43 0.22 1.63
N LEU A 52 7.09 0.33 1.67
CA LEU A 52 6.29 0.88 0.58
C LEU A 52 6.56 2.38 0.35
N GLU A 53 6.74 3.16 1.42
CA GLU A 53 7.16 4.57 1.34
C GLU A 53 8.56 4.70 0.73
N LEU A 54 9.51 3.86 1.16
CA LEU A 54 10.88 3.81 0.62
C LEU A 54 10.89 3.45 -0.87
N LYS A 55 9.94 2.61 -1.30
CA LYS A 55 9.70 2.32 -2.73
C LYS A 55 9.07 3.48 -3.50
N LYS A 56 8.87 4.66 -2.90
CA LYS A 56 8.18 5.82 -3.49
C LYS A 56 6.70 5.55 -3.78
N CYS A 57 6.00 4.86 -2.87
CA CYS A 57 4.54 4.89 -2.85
C CYS A 57 4.07 5.99 -1.90
N THR A 58 2.89 6.52 -2.14
CA THR A 58 2.19 7.35 -1.14
C THR A 58 1.43 6.41 -0.22
N VAL A 59 1.71 6.44 1.08
CA VAL A 59 0.97 5.64 2.06
C VAL A 59 0.08 6.55 2.89
N VAL A 60 -1.22 6.23 2.94
CA VAL A 60 -2.21 6.92 3.75
C VAL A 60 -2.69 5.94 4.83
N ARG A 61 -2.56 6.31 6.11
CA ARG A 61 -2.90 5.42 7.24
C ARG A 61 -4.11 5.91 8.02
N TYR A 62 -5.03 5.01 8.34
CA TYR A 62 -6.18 5.26 9.20
C TYR A 62 -6.02 4.57 10.56
N LYS A 63 -6.41 5.24 11.65
CA LYS A 63 -6.21 4.75 13.04
C LYS A 63 -7.04 3.52 13.41
N THR A 64 -8.13 3.22 12.71
CA THR A 64 -9.06 2.15 13.09
C THR A 64 -9.83 1.65 11.87
N ASN A 65 -9.75 0.35 11.56
CA ASN A 65 -10.66 -0.28 10.60
C ASN A 65 -12.04 -0.41 11.26
N TYR A 66 -13.05 0.30 10.75
CA TYR A 66 -14.42 0.22 11.27
C TYR A 66 -15.20 -0.97 10.66
N GLY A 67 -14.59 -1.76 9.79
CA GLY A 67 -15.13 -2.97 9.18
C GLY A 67 -14.70 -4.26 9.87
N LYS A 68 -15.43 -4.70 10.90
CA LYS A 68 -15.63 -6.11 11.34
C LYS A 68 -14.46 -7.13 11.27
N GLY A 69 -13.24 -6.77 11.63
CA GLY A 69 -12.19 -7.77 11.80
C GLY A 69 -10.95 -7.17 12.43
N THR A 70 -10.65 -7.51 13.67
CA THR A 70 -9.30 -7.34 14.21
C THR A 70 -8.41 -8.37 13.55
N CYS A 71 -7.28 -7.93 12.99
CA CYS A 71 -6.23 -8.89 12.66
C CYS A 71 -5.70 -9.51 13.94
N SER A 72 -5.90 -10.81 14.01
CA SER A 72 -5.38 -11.73 15.02
C SER A 72 -4.19 -12.48 14.44
#